data_AF-V5HCZ8-F1
#
_entry.id   AF-V5HCZ8-F1
#
_cell.length_a   1.000
_cell.length_b   1.000
_cell.length_c   1.000
_cell.angle_alpha   90.00
_cell.angle_beta   90.00
_cell.angle_gamma   90.00
#
_symmetry.space_group_name_H-M   'P 1'
#
loop_
_entity.id
_entity.type
_entity.pdbx_description
1 polymer ?
#
loop_
_entity_poly.entity_id
_entity_poly.type
_entity_poly.pdbx_seq_one_letter_code
_entity_poly.pdbx_strand_id
1 'polypeptide(L)'
;FYRPTSKEDGEARLEAIRQKTGCDQLYITIMDPFDSEGRALVRESSREHQHEEEEIRVIGEGGGFFDIRDLQNTWVRVQVQTGDLIVLPPKAYHRFTPKGKGGDAPDLRTQYVV
;
A
#
# COMPACT_ATOMS: atom_id res chain seq x y z
N PHE A 1 -0.05 0.08 13.91
CA PHE A 1 -0.24 1.25 13.03
C PHE A 1 0.95 2.18 13.23
N TYR A 2 1.74 2.43 12.18
CA TYR A 2 2.85 3.39 12.22
C TYR A 2 2.46 4.55 11.30
N ARG A 3 2.58 5.78 11.81
CA ARG A 3 2.31 6.99 11.05
C ARG A 3 3.62 7.78 10.95
N PRO A 4 4.16 7.99 9.74
CA PRO A 4 5.36 8.77 9.52
C PRO A 4 5.13 10.24 9.90
N THR A 5 6.22 10.93 10.16
CA THR A 5 6.26 12.38 10.34
C THR A 5 6.81 13.11 9.11
N SER A 6 7.54 12.40 8.25
CA SER A 6 8.05 12.88 6.95
C SER A 6 8.31 11.71 5.99
N LYS A 7 8.71 12.01 4.74
CA LYS A 7 9.15 10.99 3.78
C LYS A 7 10.39 10.24 4.30
N GLU A 8 11.35 10.97 4.84
CA GLU A 8 12.60 10.44 5.39
C GLU A 8 12.33 9.49 6.57
N ASP A 9 11.33 9.79 7.41
CA ASP A 9 10.90 8.91 8.50
C ASP A 9 10.32 7.59 7.96
N GLY A 10 9.50 7.66 6.90
CA GLY A 10 8.98 6.48 6.20
C GLY A 10 10.08 5.63 5.56
N GLU A 11 11.04 6.26 4.88
CA GLU A 11 12.20 5.58 4.27
C GLU A 11 13.14 4.97 5.32
N ALA A 12 13.40 5.66 6.44
CA ALA A 12 14.17 5.11 7.55
C ALA A 12 13.47 3.90 8.18
N ARG A 13 12.14 3.94 8.29
CA ARG A 13 11.35 2.82 8.78
C ARG A 13 11.40 1.62 7.83
N LEU A 14 11.32 1.87 6.52
CA LEU A 14 11.46 0.86 5.48
C LEU A 14 12.80 0.12 5.63
N GLU A 15 13.90 0.87 5.74
CA GLU A 15 15.23 0.29 5.92
C GLU A 15 15.34 -0.55 7.21
N ALA A 16 14.76 -0.08 8.31
CA ALA A 16 14.73 -0.86 9.55
C ALA A 16 13.94 -2.18 9.42
N ILE A 17 12.87 -2.21 8.60
CA ILE A 17 12.12 -3.44 8.32
C ILE A 17 12.96 -4.40 7.49
N ARG A 18 13.66 -3.92 6.45
CA ARG A 18 14.55 -4.75 5.63
C ARG A 18 15.62 -5.40 6.48
N GLN A 19 16.29 -4.64 7.34
CA GLN A 19 17.31 -5.15 8.26
C GLN A 19 16.74 -6.19 9.26
N LYS A 20 15.52 -5.99 9.75
CA LYS A 20 14.88 -6.89 10.71
C LYS A 20 14.36 -8.18 10.07
N THR A 21 13.77 -8.08 8.88
CA THR A 21 13.12 -9.20 8.18
C THR A 21 14.11 -9.99 7.33
N GLY A 22 15.25 -9.39 6.97
CA GLY A 22 16.15 -9.93 5.95
C GLY A 22 15.56 -9.85 4.55
N CYS A 23 14.48 -9.07 4.35
CA CYS A 23 13.89 -8.91 3.01
C CYS A 23 14.73 -7.94 2.18
N ASP A 24 15.46 -8.50 1.22
CA ASP A 24 16.29 -7.75 0.28
C ASP A 24 15.52 -7.36 -1.00
N GLN A 25 14.35 -7.96 -1.23
CA GLN A 25 13.51 -7.67 -2.38
C GLN A 25 12.66 -6.43 -2.11
N LEU A 26 12.68 -5.49 -3.06
CA LEU A 26 11.87 -4.28 -3.02
C LEU A 26 11.28 -4.09 -4.40
N TYR A 27 9.95 -4.11 -4.49
CA TYR A 27 9.22 -3.86 -5.72
C TYR A 27 8.56 -2.49 -5.67
N ILE A 28 8.86 -1.66 -6.65
CA ILE A 28 8.15 -0.39 -6.86
C ILE A 28 6.90 -0.71 -7.67
N THR A 29 5.74 -0.56 -7.05
CA THR A 29 4.43 -0.68 -7.73
C THR A 29 3.87 0.70 -8.02
N ILE A 30 3.70 1.02 -9.29
CA ILE A 30 3.07 2.25 -9.76
C ILE A 30 1.60 1.94 -10.04
N MET A 31 0.70 2.52 -9.25
CA MET A 31 -0.75 2.33 -9.39
C MET A 31 -1.39 3.57 -10.02
N ASP A 32 -1.05 3.84 -11.28
CA ASP A 32 -1.62 4.95 -12.05
C ASP A 32 -2.89 4.48 -12.81
N PRO A 33 -4.09 4.99 -12.47
CA PRO A 33 -5.32 4.62 -13.16
C PRO A 33 -5.44 5.23 -14.57
N PHE A 34 -4.49 6.04 -15.02
CA PHE A 34 -4.49 6.74 -16.31
C PHE A 34 -3.56 6.11 -17.36
N ASP A 35 -2.58 5.29 -16.98
CA ASP A 35 -1.80 4.47 -17.91
C ASP A 35 -2.30 3.01 -17.96
N SER A 36 -1.89 2.25 -18.99
CA SER A 36 -2.39 0.89 -19.21
C SER A 36 -1.92 -0.13 -18.17
N GLU A 37 -0.68 -0.01 -17.69
CA GLU A 37 -0.06 -0.95 -16.75
C GLU A 37 -0.59 -0.71 -15.34
N GLY A 38 -0.56 0.54 -14.89
CA GLY A 38 -1.13 0.97 -13.61
C GLY A 38 -2.63 0.65 -13.53
N ARG A 39 -3.40 0.83 -14.61
CA ARG A 39 -4.81 0.42 -14.65
C ARG A 39 -5.02 -1.06 -14.40
N ALA A 40 -4.13 -1.92 -14.89
CA ALA A 40 -4.24 -3.36 -14.66
C ALA A 40 -3.99 -3.68 -13.19
N LEU A 41 -2.94 -3.10 -12.61
CA LEU A 41 -2.61 -3.25 -11.18
C LEU A 41 -3.74 -2.76 -10.29
N VAL A 42 -4.30 -1.57 -10.57
CA VAL A 42 -5.45 -1.03 -9.82
C VAL A 42 -6.65 -1.97 -9.90
N ARG A 43 -6.95 -2.53 -11.08
CA ARG A 43 -8.06 -3.49 -11.22
C ARG A 43 -7.83 -4.74 -10.38
N GLU A 44 -6.65 -5.34 -10.45
CA GLU A 44 -6.35 -6.55 -9.68
C GLU A 44 -6.35 -6.28 -8.18
N SER A 45 -5.68 -5.22 -7.72
CA SER A 45 -5.62 -4.86 -6.30
C SER A 45 -6.98 -4.43 -5.71
N SER A 46 -7.91 -3.94 -6.55
CA SER A 46 -9.26 -3.56 -6.10
C SER A 46 -10.19 -4.75 -5.84
N ARG A 47 -9.85 -5.95 -6.36
CA ARG A 47 -10.57 -7.19 -6.06
C ARG A 47 -10.15 -7.69 -4.69
N GLU A 48 -11.07 -8.32 -3.97
CA GLU A 48 -10.74 -9.00 -2.72
C GLU A 48 -9.74 -10.14 -3.00
N HIS A 49 -8.59 -10.11 -2.32
CA HIS A 49 -7.52 -11.10 -2.44
C HIS A 49 -6.80 -11.29 -1.11
N GLN A 50 -5.85 -12.23 -1.09
CA GLN A 50 -4.96 -12.50 0.04
C GLN A 50 -3.60 -12.96 -0.48
N HIS A 51 -2.58 -12.84 0.37
CA HIS A 51 -1.24 -13.35 0.13
C HIS A 51 -0.90 -14.45 1.17
N GLU A 52 -0.09 -15.44 0.77
CA GLU A 52 0.40 -16.49 1.69
C GLU A 52 1.47 -15.96 2.65
N GLU A 53 2.10 -14.85 2.28
CA GLU A 53 3.12 -14.14 3.06
C GLU A 53 2.57 -12.81 3.58
N GLU A 54 3.35 -12.12 4.41
CA GLU A 54 3.01 -10.76 4.83
C GLU A 54 3.04 -9.82 3.62
N GLU A 55 2.09 -8.89 3.55
CA GLU A 55 2.18 -7.79 2.60
C GLU A 55 2.59 -6.52 3.34
N ILE A 56 3.77 -6.00 2.98
CA ILE A 56 4.33 -4.79 3.58
C ILE A 56 4.33 -3.72 2.50
N ARG A 57 3.62 -2.62 2.73
CA ARG A 57 3.64 -1.46 1.83
C ARG A 57 4.06 -0.18 2.53
N VAL A 58 4.95 0.56 1.88
CA VAL A 58 5.22 1.97 2.17
C VAL A 58 4.66 2.82 1.04
N ILE A 59 3.81 3.79 1.39
CA ILE A 59 3.24 4.71 0.41
C ILE A 59 4.27 5.79 0.09
N GLY A 60 4.93 5.70 -1.06
CA GLY A 60 5.94 6.68 -1.48
C GLY A 60 5.33 8.02 -1.91
N GLU A 61 4.24 7.98 -2.68
CA GLU A 61 3.51 9.17 -3.15
C GLU A 61 2.02 8.88 -3.30
N GLY A 62 1.18 9.86 -2.96
CA GLY A 62 -0.28 9.77 -3.04
C GLY A 62 -0.92 9.14 -1.79
N GLY A 63 -2.04 8.44 -1.97
CA GLY A 63 -2.75 7.74 -0.90
C GLY A 63 -3.96 6.95 -1.39
N GLY A 64 -4.60 6.21 -0.50
CA GLY A 64 -5.73 5.37 -0.87
C GLY A 64 -6.37 4.72 0.33
N PHE A 65 -7.11 3.64 0.07
CA PHE A 65 -7.85 2.90 1.07
C PHE A 65 -7.52 1.42 0.95
N PHE A 66 -7.07 0.83 2.05
CA PHE A 66 -7.11 -0.62 2.24
C PHE A 66 -8.43 -0.96 2.93
N ASP A 67 -9.23 -1.82 2.31
CA ASP A 67 -10.33 -2.47 3.00
C ASP A 67 -9.85 -3.86 3.42
N ILE A 68 -9.98 -4.19 4.71
CA ILE A 68 -9.51 -5.45 5.31
C ILE A 68 -10.69 -6.12 6.03
N ARG A 69 -10.83 -7.45 5.92
CA ARG A 69 -11.83 -8.19 6.69
C ARG A 69 -11.43 -8.30 8.16
N ASP A 70 -12.34 -7.96 9.06
CA ASP A 70 -12.19 -8.26 10.49
C ASP A 70 -12.59 -9.72 10.81
N LEU A 71 -12.52 -10.08 12.09
CA LEU A 71 -12.86 -11.41 12.60
C LEU A 71 -14.35 -11.76 12.44
N GLN A 72 -15.22 -10.77 12.18
CA GLN A 72 -16.64 -10.94 11.90
C GLN A 72 -16.94 -10.88 10.40
N ASN A 73 -15.92 -10.97 9.54
CA ASN A 73 -16.04 -10.89 8.09
C ASN A 73 -16.65 -9.56 7.61
N THR A 74 -16.47 -8.47 8.36
CA THR A 74 -16.91 -7.12 8.01
C THR A 74 -15.73 -6.30 7.49
N TRP A 75 -15.99 -5.38 6.56
CA TRP A 75 -14.96 -4.50 6.02
C TRP A 75 -14.57 -3.40 7.00
N VAL A 76 -13.27 -3.32 7.32
CA VAL A 76 -12.63 -2.20 8.00
C VAL A 76 -11.81 -1.42 6.99
N ARG A 77 -12.13 -0.14 6.82
CA ARG A 77 -11.41 0.76 5.91
C ARG A 77 -10.27 1.48 6.63
N VAL A 78 -9.07 1.32 6.09
CA VAL A 78 -7.85 2.01 6.53
C VAL A 78 -7.43 2.98 5.43
N GLN A 79 -7.46 4.28 5.75
CA GLN A 79 -6.91 5.30 4.85
C GLN A 79 -5.38 5.37 5.03
N VAL A 80 -4.67 5.41 3.92
CA VAL A 80 -3.21 5.59 3.87
C VAL A 80 -2.86 6.80 3.00
N GLN A 81 -1.76 7.47 3.34
CA GLN A 81 -1.20 8.60 2.62
C GLN A 81 0.33 8.47 2.54
N THR A 82 0.98 9.41 1.84
CA THR A 82 2.42 9.43 1.66
C THR A 82 3.19 9.30 2.98
N GLY A 83 4.16 8.39 2.97
CA GLY A 83 4.99 7.91 4.07
C GLY A 83 4.36 6.79 4.92
N ASP A 84 3.05 6.57 4.84
CA ASP A 84 2.40 5.56 5.70
C ASP A 84 2.94 4.17 5.39
N LEU A 85 3.15 3.38 6.44
CA LEU A 85 3.51 1.97 6.37
C LEU A 85 2.31 1.13 6.82
N ILE A 86 1.92 0.17 5.98
CA ILE A 86 0.97 -0.87 6.34
C ILE A 86 1.63 -2.24 6.24
N VAL A 87 1.31 -3.11 7.20
CA VAL A 87 1.69 -4.51 7.22
C VAL A 87 0.41 -5.31 7.38
N LEU A 88 0.09 -6.13 6.38
CA LEU A 88 -1.04 -7.04 6.41
C LEU A 88 -0.52 -8.44 6.74
N PRO A 89 -1.12 -9.15 7.71
CA PRO A 89 -0.69 -10.48 8.05
C PRO A 89 -1.03 -11.47 6.93
N PRO A 90 -0.34 -12.63 6.86
CA PRO A 90 -0.66 -13.67 5.91
C PRO A 90 -2.13 -14.06 5.97
N LYS A 91 -2.72 -14.34 4.80
CA LYS A 91 -4.10 -14.81 4.64
C LYS A 91 -5.18 -13.80 5.12
N ALA A 92 -4.81 -12.55 5.34
CA ALA A 92 -5.80 -11.49 5.53
C ALA A 92 -6.49 -11.18 4.20
N TYR A 93 -7.81 -11.30 4.15
CA TYR A 93 -8.59 -10.81 3.01
C TYR A 93 -8.58 -9.30 2.98
N HIS A 94 -8.12 -8.74 1.87
CA HIS A 94 -8.03 -7.30 1.68
C HIS A 94 -8.21 -6.89 0.22
N ARG A 95 -8.34 -5.59 0.00
CA ARG A 95 -8.28 -4.94 -1.31
C ARG A 95 -7.76 -3.52 -1.14
N PHE A 96 -7.15 -2.99 -2.20
CA PHE A 96 -6.67 -1.62 -2.24
C PHE A 96 -7.41 -0.81 -3.30
N THR A 97 -7.84 0.40 -2.93
CA THR A 97 -8.40 1.39 -3.86
C THR A 97 -7.57 2.67 -3.79
N PRO A 98 -6.91 3.08 -4.89
CA PRO A 98 -6.26 4.38 -4.96
C PRO A 98 -7.28 5.50 -4.78
N LYS A 99 -6.94 6.56 -4.05
CA LYS A 99 -7.78 7.76 -3.99
C LYS A 99 -7.75 8.44 -5.37
N GLY A 100 -8.92 8.72 -5.96
CA GLY A 100 -9.02 9.39 -7.27
C GLY A 100 -8.98 10.93 -7.20
N LYS A 101 -8.78 11.56 -8.37
CA LYS A 101 -8.60 13.00 -8.60
C LYS A 101 -9.58 13.90 -7.85
N GLY A 102 -9.03 14.86 -7.12
CA GLY A 102 -9.63 16.19 -6.98
C GLY A 102 -8.62 17.25 -7.43
N GLY A 103 -8.90 17.93 -8.55
CA GLY A 103 -8.27 19.19 -9.01
C GLY A 103 -6.74 19.28 -9.06
N ASP A 104 -6.19 19.27 -10.29
CA ASP A 104 -4.85 19.70 -10.74
C ASP A 104 -3.59 19.28 -9.93
N ALA A 105 -2.93 18.22 -10.44
CA ALA A 105 -1.57 17.71 -10.14
C ALA A 105 -1.43 16.54 -9.11
N PRO A 106 -0.35 15.75 -9.24
CA PRO A 106 -0.36 14.37 -9.71
C PRO A 106 -0.92 13.37 -8.68
N ASP A 107 -1.89 12.55 -9.09
CA ASP A 107 -2.36 11.41 -8.31
C ASP A 107 -1.39 10.23 -8.41
N LEU A 108 -0.91 9.78 -7.25
CA LEU A 108 -0.34 8.45 -6.93
C LEU A 108 0.76 7.93 -7.86
N ARG A 109 1.99 7.87 -7.36
CA ARG A 109 3.11 7.38 -8.19
C ARG A 109 3.87 6.18 -7.65
N THR A 110 3.91 5.93 -6.34
CA THR A 110 4.74 4.81 -5.87
C THR A 110 4.21 4.20 -4.58
N GLN A 111 3.96 2.90 -4.61
CA GLN A 111 3.98 2.06 -3.41
C GLN A 111 5.24 1.20 -3.47
N TYR A 112 6.02 1.20 -2.41
CA TYR A 112 7.08 0.23 -2.23
C TYR A 112 6.48 -1.00 -1.57
N VAL A 113 6.57 -2.14 -2.23
CA VAL A 113 6.27 -3.46 -1.66
C VAL A 113 7.60 -4.07 -1.27
N VAL A 114 7.73 -4.41 0.01
CA VAL A 114 8.85 -5.21 0.54
C VAL A 114 8.41 -6.66 0.59
#